data_AF-A0A5X8Y2K9-F1
#
_entry.id   AF-A0A5X8Y2K9-F1
#
_cell.length_a   1.000
_cell.length_b   1.000
_cell.length_c   1.000
_cell.angle_alpha   90.00
_cell.angle_beta   90.00
_cell.angle_gamma   90.00
#
_symmetry.space_group_name_H-M   'P 1'
#
loop_
_entity.id
_entity.type
_entity.pdbx_description
1 polymer ?
#
loop_
_entity_poly.entity_id
_entity_poly.type
_entity_poly.pdbx_seq_one_letter_code
_entity_poly.pdbx_strand_id
1 'polypeptide(L)'
;MSQYLVFQLHGPMASWGVDAPGEVRHSHDLPSRSALLGLLAAALGIRRDEEERLSAFNRHYSFLLCASRNPRWARDYHTVQMPKEVRKARYFSRCEELQDPELLSALISRRDYYTDAWWMIAVSATPDA
;
A
#
# COMPACT_ATOMS: atom_id res chain seq x y z
N MET A 1 -19.06 7.43 -27.46
CA MET A 1 -19.34 6.65 -26.23
C MET A 1 -18.03 6.43 -25.52
N SER A 2 -17.92 6.78 -24.24
CA SER A 2 -16.72 6.51 -23.46
C SER A 2 -16.63 5.02 -23.12
N GLN A 3 -15.44 4.43 -23.29
CA GLN A 3 -15.17 3.05 -22.91
C GLN A 3 -14.64 3.00 -21.47
N TYR A 4 -15.19 2.08 -20.68
CA TYR A 4 -14.79 1.89 -19.29
C TYR A 4 -14.37 0.44 -19.07
N LEU A 5 -13.28 0.25 -18.33
CA LEU A 5 -12.96 -1.02 -17.70
C LEU A 5 -13.53 -0.99 -16.28
N VAL A 6 -14.39 -1.95 -15.95
CA VAL A 6 -15.00 -2.07 -14.62
C VAL A 6 -14.46 -3.31 -13.92
N PHE A 7 -14.01 -3.15 -12.69
CA PHE A 7 -13.52 -4.26 -11.86
C PHE A 7 -13.87 -4.06 -10.38
N GLN A 8 -13.81 -5.15 -9.62
CA GLN A 8 -14.10 -5.17 -8.20
C GLN A 8 -12.84 -5.48 -7.39
N LEU A 9 -12.62 -4.72 -6.32
CA LEU A 9 -11.67 -5.05 -5.27
C LEU A 9 -12.46 -5.58 -4.08
N HIS A 10 -12.29 -6.86 -3.79
CA HIS A 10 -12.91 -7.52 -2.66
C HIS A 10 -11.89 -8.50 -2.06
N GLY A 11 -11.71 -8.40 -0.75
CA GLY A 11 -10.78 -9.21 0.01
C GLY A 11 -11.11 -9.14 1.49
N PRO A 12 -10.51 -10.03 2.32
CA PRO A 12 -10.79 -10.07 3.75
C PRO A 12 -10.39 -8.77 4.47
N MET A 13 -9.32 -8.13 3.98
CA MET A 13 -8.79 -6.87 4.50
C MET A 13 -8.26 -6.02 3.35
N ALA A 14 -8.39 -4.70 3.45
CA ALA A 14 -7.72 -3.76 2.56
C ALA A 14 -7.23 -2.52 3.33
N SER A 15 -6.21 -1.85 2.79
CA SER A 15 -5.70 -0.59 3.31
C SER A 15 -5.32 0.33 2.15
N TRP A 16 -5.85 1.55 2.18
CA TRP A 16 -5.67 2.60 1.18
C TRP A 16 -4.87 3.73 1.82
N GLY A 17 -3.55 3.60 1.79
CA GLY A 17 -2.63 4.45 2.56
C GLY A 17 -2.84 5.95 2.35
N VAL A 18 -2.60 6.69 3.42
CA VAL A 18 -2.63 8.16 3.49
C VAL A 18 -1.27 8.68 3.96
N ASP A 19 -1.10 10.00 4.03
CA ASP A 19 0.11 10.59 4.60
C ASP A 19 0.30 10.14 6.06
N ALA A 20 1.42 9.45 6.30
CA ALA A 20 1.66 8.71 7.54
C ALA A 20 3.09 8.96 8.07
N PRO A 21 3.38 10.15 8.63
CA PRO A 21 4.65 10.38 9.31
C PRO A 21 4.69 9.57 10.62
N GLY A 22 5.77 8.80 10.81
CA GLY A 22 5.98 8.00 12.02
C GLY A 22 5.45 6.55 11.93
N GLU A 23 4.99 6.04 13.06
CA GLU A 23 4.68 4.62 13.29
C GLU A 23 3.24 4.22 12.94
N VAL A 24 2.35 5.20 12.77
CA VAL A 24 0.94 4.94 12.48
C VAL A 24 0.70 5.01 10.97
N ARG A 25 0.15 3.93 10.40
CA ARG A 25 -0.23 3.81 8.99
C ARG A 25 -1.74 3.89 8.89
N HIS A 26 -2.26 5.08 8.63
CA HIS A 26 -3.69 5.31 8.43
C HIS A 26 -4.15 4.85 7.04
N SER A 27 -5.45 4.58 6.91
CA SER A 27 -6.11 4.17 5.67
C SER A 27 -7.32 5.05 5.41
N HIS A 28 -7.51 5.46 4.16
CA HIS A 28 -8.78 6.00 3.68
C HIS A 28 -9.81 4.88 3.46
N ASP A 29 -11.08 5.29 3.42
CA ASP A 29 -12.25 4.43 3.22
C ASP A 29 -12.38 4.00 1.74
N LEU A 30 -11.80 4.79 0.84
CA LEU A 30 -11.79 4.58 -0.60
C LEU A 30 -10.35 4.41 -1.11
N PRO A 31 -10.14 3.57 -2.15
CA PRO A 31 -8.85 3.47 -2.82
C PRO A 31 -8.38 4.82 -3.31
N SER A 32 -7.13 5.17 -3.00
CA SER A 32 -6.50 6.36 -3.55
C SER A 32 -6.17 6.16 -5.03
N ARG A 33 -6.02 7.26 -5.76
CA ARG A 33 -5.60 7.23 -7.17
C ARG A 33 -4.26 6.50 -7.35
N SER A 34 -3.30 6.73 -6.45
CA SER A 34 -1.98 6.09 -6.49
C SER A 34 -2.07 4.58 -6.22
N ALA A 35 -2.97 4.12 -5.35
CA ALA A 35 -3.19 2.70 -5.11
C ALA A 35 -3.74 1.99 -6.37
N LEU A 36 -4.73 2.60 -7.03
CA LEU A 36 -5.32 2.04 -8.26
C LEU A 36 -4.30 2.01 -9.41
N LEU A 37 -3.56 3.10 -9.62
CA LEU A 37 -2.51 3.15 -10.62
C LEU A 37 -1.39 2.14 -10.34
N GLY A 38 -0.97 2.01 -9.08
CA GLY A 38 0.01 1.01 -8.67
C GLY A 38 -0.45 -0.42 -8.92
N LEU A 39 -1.73 -0.73 -8.66
CA LEU A 39 -2.32 -2.03 -8.95
C LEU A 39 -2.30 -2.33 -10.46
N LEU A 40 -2.74 -1.38 -11.29
CA LEU A 40 -2.77 -1.56 -12.74
C LEU A 40 -1.36 -1.64 -13.33
N ALA A 41 -0.42 -0.81 -12.86
CA ALA A 41 0.98 -0.85 -13.26
C ALA A 41 1.63 -2.20 -12.92
N ALA A 42 1.31 -2.77 -11.75
CA ALA A 42 1.77 -4.11 -11.37
C ALA A 42 1.21 -5.20 -12.30
N ALA A 43 -0.08 -5.12 -12.68
CA ALA A 43 -0.67 -6.05 -13.64
C ALA A 43 -0.04 -5.96 -15.04
N LEU A 44 0.46 -4.78 -15.42
CA LEU A 44 1.18 -4.53 -16.67
C LEU A 44 2.69 -4.83 -16.57
N GLY A 45 3.19 -5.22 -15.39
CA GLY A 45 4.60 -5.52 -15.17
C GLY A 45 5.53 -4.31 -15.26
N ILE A 46 5.05 -3.10 -14.98
CA ILE A 46 5.89 -1.89 -14.93
C ILE A 46 6.65 -1.89 -13.61
N ARG A 47 7.98 -1.89 -13.68
CA ARG A 47 8.85 -1.90 -12.50
C ARG A 47 9.00 -0.50 -11.89
N ARG A 48 9.39 -0.47 -10.61
CA ARG A 48 9.55 0.78 -9.84
C ARG A 48 10.66 1.69 -10.33
N ASP A 49 11.65 1.13 -11.02
CA ASP A 49 12.79 1.83 -11.61
C ASP A 49 12.49 2.38 -13.03
N GLU A 50 11.36 2.03 -13.64
CA GLU A 50 10.92 2.55 -14.95
C GLU A 50 10.19 3.90 -14.82
N GLU A 51 10.87 4.94 -14.31
CA GLU A 51 10.27 6.23 -13.96
C GLU A 51 9.52 6.90 -15.12
N GLU A 52 10.11 6.91 -16.32
CA GLU A 52 9.48 7.51 -17.51
C GLU A 52 8.17 6.80 -17.88
N ARG A 53 8.17 5.47 -17.84
CA ARG A 53 7.01 4.64 -18.19
C ARG A 53 5.91 4.78 -17.15
N LEU A 54 6.27 4.83 -15.86
CA LEU A 54 5.33 5.11 -14.77
C LEU A 54 4.74 6.52 -14.89
N SER A 55 5.56 7.52 -15.18
CA SER A 55 5.12 8.91 -15.36
C SER A 55 4.13 9.02 -16.51
N ALA A 56 4.43 8.41 -17.66
CA ALA A 56 3.54 8.35 -18.80
C ALA A 56 2.21 7.66 -18.44
N PHE A 57 2.27 6.47 -17.83
CA PHE A 57 1.08 5.73 -17.41
C PHE A 57 0.22 6.53 -16.42
N ASN A 58 0.83 7.21 -15.46
CA ASN A 58 0.12 7.94 -14.41
C ASN A 58 -0.65 9.18 -14.90
N ARG A 59 -0.42 9.67 -16.12
CA ARG A 59 -1.09 10.88 -16.64
C ARG A 59 -2.50 10.63 -17.15
N HIS A 60 -2.81 9.42 -17.59
CA HIS A 60 -3.87 9.24 -18.60
C HIS A 60 -5.10 8.46 -18.17
N TYR A 61 -5.46 8.51 -16.87
CA TYR A 61 -6.60 7.75 -16.34
C TYR A 61 -7.47 8.54 -15.39
N SER A 62 -8.78 8.36 -15.55
CA SER A 62 -9.83 8.83 -14.65
C SER A 62 -10.55 7.64 -14.02
N PHE A 63 -10.91 7.79 -12.75
CA PHE A 63 -11.52 6.73 -11.94
C PHE A 63 -12.87 7.17 -11.37
N LEU A 64 -13.82 6.26 -11.35
CA LEU A 64 -15.08 6.35 -10.63
C LEU A 64 -15.14 5.21 -9.63
N LEU A 65 -15.58 5.50 -8.41
CA LEU A 65 -15.52 4.60 -7.27
C LEU A 65 -16.91 4.46 -6.64
N CYS A 66 -17.25 3.23 -6.27
CA CYS A 66 -18.38 2.90 -5.40
C CYS A 66 -17.88 1.93 -4.33
N ALA A 67 -18.30 2.12 -3.07
CA ALA A 67 -17.88 1.29 -1.96
C ALA A 67 -19.06 0.71 -1.19
N SER A 68 -18.79 -0.38 -0.46
CA SER A 68 -19.71 -0.94 0.53
C SER A 68 -20.12 0.09 1.58
N ARG A 69 -21.39 0.06 2.03
CA ARG A 69 -21.92 1.04 2.98
C ARG A 69 -21.38 0.91 4.40
N ASN A 70 -21.09 -0.32 4.86
CA ASN A 70 -20.76 -0.62 6.25
C ASN A 70 -19.44 -1.41 6.38
N PRO A 71 -18.30 -0.85 5.94
CA PRO A 71 -17.02 -1.50 6.15
C PRO A 71 -16.67 -1.50 7.65
N ARG A 72 -15.97 -2.52 8.11
CA ARG A 72 -15.50 -2.61 9.50
C ARG A 72 -14.06 -2.16 9.60
N TRP A 73 -13.81 -1.14 10.40
CA TRP A 73 -12.46 -0.63 10.66
C TRP A 73 -11.73 -1.48 11.71
N ALA A 74 -10.46 -1.77 11.47
CA ALA A 74 -9.58 -2.48 12.39
C ALA A 74 -8.19 -1.85 12.41
N ARG A 75 -7.52 -1.92 13.57
CA ARG A 75 -6.13 -1.48 13.74
C ARG A 75 -5.26 -2.66 14.18
N ASP A 76 -4.25 -2.95 13.38
CA ASP A 76 -3.23 -3.96 13.63
C ASP A 76 -2.09 -3.37 14.49
N TYR A 77 -1.72 -4.06 15.56
CA TYR A 77 -0.53 -3.77 16.35
C TYR A 77 0.62 -4.61 15.80
N HIS A 78 1.46 -3.98 15.00
CA HIS A 78 2.41 -4.66 14.13
C HIS A 78 3.85 -4.39 14.57
N THR A 79 4.50 -5.40 15.13
CA THR A 79 5.88 -5.32 15.62
C THR A 79 6.87 -5.85 14.59
N VAL A 80 8.01 -5.18 14.45
CA VAL A 80 9.18 -5.67 13.73
C VAL A 80 10.31 -5.77 14.74
N GLN A 81 10.89 -6.97 14.89
CA GLN A 81 12.09 -7.14 15.69
C GLN A 81 13.19 -6.26 15.10
N MET A 82 13.80 -5.39 15.91
CA MET A 82 14.86 -4.46 15.48
C MET A 82 15.88 -4.32 16.60
N PRO A 83 17.11 -4.83 16.44
CA PRO A 83 18.16 -4.63 17.44
C PRO A 83 18.52 -3.16 17.62
N LYS A 84 19.01 -2.81 18.81
CA LYS A 84 19.58 -1.50 19.09
C LYS A 84 20.81 -1.27 18.20
N GLU A 85 21.00 -0.04 17.75
CA GLU A 85 22.19 0.33 16.98
C GLU A 85 23.45 0.14 17.82
N VAL A 86 24.38 -0.68 17.32
CA VAL A 86 25.71 -0.85 17.92
C VAL A 86 26.75 -0.19 17.02
N ARG A 87 27.39 0.86 17.55
CA ARG A 87 28.42 1.59 16.81
C ARG A 87 29.58 0.67 16.44
N LYS A 88 30.07 0.78 15.21
CA LYS A 88 31.18 0.00 14.64
C LYS A 88 30.93 -1.52 14.57
N ALA A 89 29.70 -1.98 14.82
CA ALA A 89 29.33 -3.36 14.53
C ALA A 89 29.04 -3.52 13.04
N ARG A 90 29.45 -4.66 12.48
CA ARG A 90 29.10 -5.07 11.12
C ARG A 90 28.48 -6.45 11.21
N TYR A 91 27.22 -6.55 10.84
CA TYR A 91 26.50 -7.81 10.73
C TYR A 91 26.49 -8.24 9.26
N PHE A 92 26.80 -9.50 9.01
CA PHE A 92 26.79 -10.09 7.67
C PHE A 92 25.44 -10.74 7.32
N SER A 93 24.60 -10.98 8.33
CA SER A 93 23.24 -11.49 8.13
C SER A 93 22.26 -10.95 9.19
N ARG A 94 20.96 -10.97 8.85
CA ARG A 94 19.91 -10.64 9.82
C ARG A 94 19.87 -11.63 10.99
N CYS A 95 20.24 -12.89 10.75
CA CYS A 95 20.34 -13.89 11.80
C CYS A 95 21.37 -13.48 12.85
N GLU A 96 22.58 -13.10 12.42
CA GLU A 96 23.67 -12.63 13.28
C GLU A 96 23.27 -11.38 14.08
N GLU A 97 22.63 -10.41 13.43
CA GLU A 97 22.15 -9.18 14.07
C GLU A 97 21.15 -9.45 15.22
N LEU A 98 20.42 -10.57 15.14
CA LEU A 98 19.38 -10.95 16.10
C LEU A 98 19.87 -11.93 17.19
N GLN A 99 21.16 -12.29 17.20
CA GLN A 99 21.67 -13.31 18.13
C GLN A 99 21.77 -12.84 19.58
N ASP A 100 22.04 -11.55 19.81
CA ASP A 100 22.25 -11.00 21.15
C ASP A 100 20.91 -10.58 21.79
N PRO A 101 20.42 -11.31 22.81
CA PRO A 101 19.14 -11.01 23.45
C PRO A 101 19.12 -9.64 24.15
N GLU A 102 20.27 -9.09 24.57
CA GLU A 102 20.33 -7.80 25.27
C GLU A 102 20.16 -6.61 24.32
N LEU A 103 20.46 -6.83 23.04
CA LEU A 103 20.32 -5.83 21.98
C LEU A 103 18.95 -5.87 21.32
N LEU A 104 18.17 -6.94 21.52
CA LEU A 104 16.84 -7.07 20.94
C LEU A 104 15.91 -5.94 21.41
N SER A 105 15.32 -5.25 20.43
CA SER A 105 14.22 -4.31 20.64
C SER A 105 13.15 -4.49 19.57
N ALA A 106 12.05 -3.76 19.67
CA ALA A 106 10.96 -3.85 18.70
C ALA A 106 10.60 -2.46 18.19
N LEU A 107 10.57 -2.32 16.87
CA LEU A 107 9.87 -1.21 16.24
C LEU A 107 8.38 -1.56 16.23
N ILE A 108 7.55 -0.68 16.76
CA ILE A 108 6.11 -0.86 16.80
C ILE A 108 5.51 0.00 15.71
N SER A 109 4.57 -0.56 14.93
CA SER A 109 3.73 0.19 14.00
C SER A 109 2.27 -0.12 14.25
N ARG A 110 1.40 0.85 14.03
CA ARG A 110 -0.06 0.68 14.15
C ARG A 110 -0.67 0.87 12.77
N ARG A 111 -1.33 -0.15 12.21
CA ARG A 111 -1.75 -0.13 10.80
C ARG A 111 -3.26 -0.27 10.70
N ASP A 112 -3.89 0.67 10.01
CA ASP A 112 -5.34 0.73 9.87
C ASP A 112 -5.78 -0.04 8.61
N TYR A 113 -6.84 -0.83 8.76
CA TYR A 113 -7.42 -1.67 7.71
C TYR A 113 -8.95 -1.57 7.72
N TYR A 114 -9.54 -1.82 6.56
CA TYR A 114 -10.97 -2.10 6.40
C TYR A 114 -11.18 -3.58 6.14
N THR A 115 -12.19 -4.15 6.80
CA THR A 115 -12.62 -5.55 6.71
C THR A 115 -14.08 -5.61 6.30
N ASP A 116 -14.52 -6.74 5.74
CA ASP A 116 -15.88 -6.94 5.19
C ASP A 116 -16.29 -5.85 4.19
N ALA A 117 -15.33 -5.35 3.41
CA ALA A 117 -15.51 -4.21 2.52
C ALA A 117 -15.25 -4.59 1.06
N TRP A 118 -15.97 -3.94 0.15
CA TRP A 118 -15.76 -4.07 -1.29
C TRP A 118 -15.77 -2.71 -1.96
N TRP A 119 -15.04 -2.62 -3.07
CA TRP A 119 -14.98 -1.42 -3.92
C TRP A 119 -15.18 -1.83 -5.37
N MET A 120 -16.07 -1.11 -6.06
CA MET A 120 -16.27 -1.22 -7.51
C MET A 120 -15.63 0.01 -8.16
N ILE A 121 -14.81 -0.25 -9.18
CA ILE A 121 -14.00 0.76 -9.84
C ILE A 121 -14.32 0.72 -11.32
N ALA A 122 -14.62 1.88 -11.88
CA ALA A 122 -14.60 2.08 -13.32
C ALA A 122 -13.41 2.99 -13.67
N VAL A 123 -12.60 2.56 -14.63
CA VAL A 123 -11.49 3.35 -15.17
C VAL A 123 -11.72 3.64 -16.64
N SER A 124 -11.44 4.88 -17.04
CA SER A 124 -11.40 5.30 -18.44
C SER A 124 -10.08 6.00 -18.75
N ALA A 125 -9.57 5.76 -19.94
CA ALA A 125 -8.47 6.55 -20.48
C ALA A 125 -8.92 8.00 -20.72
N THR A 126 -8.04 8.96 -20.48
CA THR A 126 -8.26 10.37 -20.87
C THR A 126 -8.14 10.51 -22.40
N PRO A 127 -8.68 11.57 -23.02
CA PRO A 127 -8.57 11.77 -24.47
C PRO A 127 -7.14 11.79 -25.02
N ASP A 128 -6.18 12.25 -24.21
CA ASP A 128 -4.76 12.37 -24.58
C ASP A 128 -3.90 11.16 -24.18
N ALA A 129 -4.53 10.01 -23.90
CA ALA A 129 -3.89 8.78 -23.42
C ALA A 129 -3.06 8.02 -24.45
#